data_AF-A0A8T7EP14-F1
#
_entry.id   AF-A0A8T7EP14-F1
#
_cell.length_a   1.000
_cell.length_b   1.000
_cell.length_c   1.000
_cell.angle_alpha   90.00
_cell.angle_beta   90.00
_cell.angle_gamma   90.00
#
_symmetry.space_group_name_H-M   'P 1'
#
loop_
_entity.id
_entity.type
_entity.pdbx_description
1 polymer ?
#
loop_
_entity_poly.entity_id
_entity_poly.type
_entity_poly.pdbx_seq_one_letter_code
_entity_poly.pdbx_strand_id
1 'polypeptide(L)'
;MHASPSRSGACKIINLKPARVGGFTESLEVYKVCAEHEIPLWIGGLLETGVGRAANLAFASLPGVNLPCDISATDRYYQRDLTEPPFVLGPNSTIEVPEGHGIAVDIKRDRVLEAQSYWFANYPYRHELGEKR
;
A
#
# COMPACT_ATOMS: atom_id res chain seq x y z
N MET A 1 23.94 -23.79 5.61
CA MET A 1 23.41 -24.33 4.34
C MET A 1 22.24 -23.45 3.95
N HIS A 2 22.43 -22.51 3.02
CA HIS A 2 21.43 -21.51 2.66
C HIS A 2 20.78 -21.87 1.33
N ALA A 3 19.65 -22.58 1.41
CA ALA A 3 18.59 -22.47 0.42
C ALA A 3 17.38 -23.32 0.82
N SER A 4 16.22 -22.68 0.97
CA SER A 4 15.23 -22.87 -0.10
C SER A 4 14.58 -21.52 -0.44
N PRO A 5 15.17 -20.75 -1.38
CA PRO A 5 14.42 -19.78 -2.16
C PRO A 5 13.30 -20.52 -2.90
N SER A 6 12.42 -19.79 -3.59
CA SER A 6 11.39 -20.35 -4.49
C SER A 6 11.86 -21.64 -5.16
N ARG A 7 11.06 -22.71 -5.31
CA ARG A 7 11.51 -24.03 -5.80
C ARG A 7 12.48 -24.03 -7.00
N SER A 8 12.40 -23.02 -7.87
CA SER A 8 13.28 -22.80 -9.04
C SER A 8 14.59 -22.04 -8.76
N GLY A 9 14.83 -21.57 -7.53
CA GLY A 9 15.89 -20.64 -7.17
C GLY A 9 15.71 -19.21 -7.70
N ALA A 10 14.57 -18.87 -8.29
CA ALA A 10 14.34 -17.60 -8.98
C ALA A 10 14.44 -16.36 -8.07
N CYS A 11 14.03 -16.44 -6.80
CA CYS A 11 14.14 -15.31 -5.87
C CYS A 11 14.36 -15.77 -4.43
N LYS A 12 15.02 -14.91 -3.65
CA LYS A 12 15.35 -15.13 -2.23
C LYS A 12 14.54 -14.27 -1.27
N ILE A 13 13.89 -13.21 -1.78
CA ILE A 13 13.12 -12.23 -1.00
C ILE A 13 11.95 -11.77 -1.87
N ILE A 14 10.81 -11.45 -1.27
CA ILE A 14 9.61 -10.99 -1.97
C ILE A 14 9.26 -9.52 -1.61
N ASN A 15 9.16 -8.67 -2.63
CA ASN A 15 8.43 -7.40 -2.55
C ASN A 15 6.95 -7.69 -2.81
N LEU A 16 6.11 -7.71 -1.78
CA LEU A 16 4.68 -7.99 -1.90
C LEU A 16 3.89 -6.69 -2.01
N LYS A 17 3.14 -6.52 -3.10
CA LYS A 17 2.25 -5.38 -3.31
C LYS A 17 0.82 -5.89 -3.41
N PRO A 18 -0.06 -5.65 -2.42
CA PRO A 18 -1.40 -6.21 -2.42
C PRO A 18 -2.20 -5.93 -3.69
N ALA A 19 -2.14 -4.69 -4.19
CA ALA A 19 -2.81 -4.30 -5.43
C ALA A 19 -2.27 -5.01 -6.69
N ARG A 20 -1.00 -5.46 -6.69
CA ARG A 20 -0.39 -6.18 -7.82
C ARG A 20 -0.83 -7.64 -7.88
N VAL A 21 -1.11 -8.24 -6.73
CA VAL A 21 -1.44 -9.67 -6.63
C VAL A 21 -2.95 -9.94 -6.57
N GLY A 22 -3.79 -8.92 -6.74
CA GLY A 22 -5.24 -9.06 -6.78
C GLY A 22 -5.96 -8.81 -5.44
N GLY A 23 -5.25 -8.31 -4.42
CA GLY A 23 -5.83 -7.90 -3.14
C GLY A 23 -5.28 -8.66 -1.93
N PHE A 24 -5.88 -8.40 -0.76
CA PHE A 24 -5.36 -8.89 0.52
C PHE A 24 -5.56 -10.39 0.74
N THR A 25 -6.60 -11.01 0.17
CA THR A 25 -6.79 -12.46 0.24
C THR A 25 -5.62 -13.20 -0.42
N GLU A 26 -5.28 -12.85 -1.65
CA GLU A 26 -4.12 -13.43 -2.36
C GLU A 26 -2.80 -13.03 -1.67
N SER A 27 -2.73 -11.83 -1.11
CA SER A 27 -1.56 -11.41 -0.33
C SER A 27 -1.34 -12.29 0.90
N LEU A 28 -2.40 -12.72 1.58
CA LEU A 28 -2.31 -13.64 2.72
C LEU A 28 -1.78 -15.02 2.29
N GLU A 29 -2.19 -15.52 1.12
CA GLU A 29 -1.66 -16.79 0.62
C GLU A 29 -0.17 -16.69 0.28
N VAL A 30 0.26 -15.60 -0.37
CA VAL A 30 1.69 -15.33 -0.58
C VAL A 30 2.45 -15.19 0.74
N TYR A 31 1.88 -14.45 1.71
CA TYR A 31 2.46 -14.28 3.04
C TYR A 31 2.64 -15.62 3.75
N LYS A 32 1.63 -16.49 3.76
CA LYS A 32 1.69 -17.82 4.40
C LYS A 32 2.82 -18.66 3.84
N VAL A 33 2.94 -18.73 2.51
CA VAL A 33 4.03 -19.44 1.83
C VAL A 33 5.38 -18.87 2.23
N CYS A 34 5.52 -17.55 2.26
CA CYS A 34 6.79 -16.93 2.65
C CYS A 34 7.13 -17.19 4.13
N ALA A 35 6.14 -17.10 5.03
CA ALA A 35 6.33 -17.34 6.46
C ALA A 35 6.66 -18.82 6.76
N GLU A 36 5.98 -19.78 6.12
CA GLU A 36 6.24 -21.21 6.29
C GLU A 36 7.64 -21.63 5.81
N HIS A 37 8.14 -20.96 4.77
CA HIS A 37 9.46 -21.26 4.18
C HIS A 37 10.57 -20.30 4.60
N GLU A 38 10.32 -19.44 5.59
CA GLU A 38 11.27 -18.44 6.08
C GLU A 38 11.85 -17.55 4.96
N ILE A 39 11.04 -17.27 3.93
CA ILE A 39 11.39 -16.36 2.84
C ILE A 39 11.07 -14.94 3.33
N PRO A 40 12.07 -14.06 3.47
CA PRO A 40 11.81 -12.69 3.92
C PRO A 40 10.94 -11.95 2.92
N LEU A 41 10.09 -11.06 3.43
CA LEU A 41 9.23 -10.23 2.59
C LEU A 41 9.04 -8.85 3.19
N TRP A 42 8.76 -7.89 2.32
CA TRP A 42 8.32 -6.55 2.70
C TRP A 42 7.11 -6.13 1.88
N ILE A 43 6.33 -5.20 2.41
CA ILE A 43 5.18 -4.63 1.71
C ILE A 43 5.66 -3.45 0.87
N GLY A 44 5.51 -3.57 -0.44
CA GLY A 44 5.86 -2.53 -1.40
C GLY A 44 4.71 -1.53 -1.58
N GLY A 45 5.07 -0.25 -1.77
CA GLY A 45 4.14 0.84 -2.04
C GLY A 45 3.94 1.09 -3.53
N LEU A 46 2.86 1.83 -3.82
CA LEU A 46 2.42 2.28 -5.14
C LEU A 46 1.90 3.73 -5.10
N LEU A 47 2.49 4.56 -4.26
CA LEU A 47 2.05 5.95 -4.05
C LEU A 47 0.57 6.00 -3.67
N GLU A 48 0.18 5.19 -2.70
CA GLU A 48 -1.21 5.13 -2.25
C GLU A 48 -1.59 6.44 -1.54
N THR A 49 -2.87 6.81 -1.61
CA THR A 49 -3.47 7.74 -0.65
C THR A 49 -3.58 7.06 0.71
N GLY A 50 -4.03 7.79 1.73
CA GLY A 50 -4.22 7.23 3.07
C GLY A 50 -5.14 6.01 3.14
N VAL A 51 -6.06 5.85 2.18
CA VAL A 51 -6.92 4.64 2.07
C VAL A 51 -6.09 3.37 1.85
N GLY A 52 -5.25 3.37 0.81
CA GLY A 52 -4.41 2.22 0.50
C GLY A 52 -3.27 2.06 1.50
N ARG A 53 -2.72 3.18 1.99
CA ARG A 53 -1.64 3.18 2.99
C ARG A 53 -2.08 2.57 4.32
N ALA A 54 -3.28 2.90 4.80
CA ALA A 54 -3.85 2.30 5.99
C ALA A 54 -3.91 0.78 5.89
N ALA A 55 -4.45 0.27 4.78
CA ALA A 55 -4.58 -1.16 4.54
C ALA A 55 -3.20 -1.85 4.39
N ASN A 56 -2.26 -1.23 3.68
CA ASN A 56 -0.89 -1.73 3.57
C ASN A 56 -0.18 -1.76 4.93
N LEU A 57 -0.38 -0.76 5.78
CA LEU A 57 0.26 -0.68 7.10
C LEU A 57 -0.30 -1.74 8.06
N ALA A 58 -1.62 -1.96 8.05
CA ALA A 58 -2.25 -3.06 8.78
C ALA A 58 -1.74 -4.43 8.30
N PHE A 59 -1.49 -4.61 6.99
CA PHE A 59 -0.92 -5.85 6.48
C PHE A 59 0.58 -5.99 6.79
N ALA A 60 1.32 -4.87 6.79
CA ALA A 60 2.73 -4.83 7.13
C ALA A 60 3.02 -5.09 8.62
N SER A 61 2.00 -5.02 9.49
CA SER A 61 2.15 -5.34 10.91
C SER A 61 2.09 -6.84 11.22
N LEU A 62 1.86 -7.69 10.22
CA LEU A 62 1.93 -9.13 10.37
C LEU A 62 3.34 -9.58 10.82
N PRO A 63 3.47 -10.50 11.79
CA PRO A 63 4.77 -10.86 12.37
C PRO A 63 5.84 -11.36 11.38
N GLY A 64 5.43 -11.97 10.27
CA GLY A 64 6.33 -12.45 9.21
C GLY A 64 6.87 -11.34 8.29
N VAL A 65 6.37 -10.11 8.40
CA VAL A 65 6.87 -8.94 7.66
C VAL A 65 7.98 -8.30 8.49
N ASN A 66 9.21 -8.79 8.31
CA ASN A 66 10.35 -8.43 9.16
C ASN A 66 11.37 -7.49 8.48
N LEU A 67 11.04 -6.98 7.30
CA LEU A 67 11.83 -6.00 6.57
C LEU A 67 11.10 -4.64 6.52
N PRO A 68 11.84 -3.51 6.57
CA PRO A 68 11.24 -2.19 6.39
C PRO A 68 10.43 -2.12 5.09
N CYS A 69 9.19 -1.65 5.20
CA CYS A 69 8.25 -1.59 4.08
C CYS A 69 8.35 -0.25 3.35
N ASP A 70 7.93 -0.23 2.08
CA ASP A 70 7.84 1.00 1.28
C ASP A 70 6.57 1.80 1.63
N ILE A 71 6.38 2.04 2.93
CA ILE A 71 5.23 2.75 3.52
C ILE A 71 5.82 3.93 4.29
N SER A 72 5.57 5.14 3.80
CA SER A 72 6.07 6.38 4.40
C SER A 72 4.94 7.31 4.78
N ALA A 73 5.28 8.38 5.51
CA ALA A 73 4.35 9.46 5.85
C ALA A 73 3.65 10.01 4.59
N THR A 74 2.40 10.44 4.74
CA THR A 74 1.59 10.92 3.62
C THR A 74 2.12 12.22 3.03
N ASP A 75 2.68 13.09 3.88
CA ASP A 75 3.27 14.38 3.51
C ASP A 75 4.53 14.27 2.64
N ARG A 76 5.15 13.08 2.59
CA ARG A 76 6.23 12.77 1.65
C ARG A 76 5.77 12.85 0.19
N TYR A 77 4.48 12.60 -0.09
CA TYR A 77 3.94 12.54 -1.45
C TYR A 77 2.86 13.58 -1.72
N TYR A 78 2.06 13.94 -0.72
CA TYR A 78 0.89 14.78 -0.89
C TYR A 78 0.93 15.96 0.06
N GLN A 79 0.69 17.17 -0.45
CA GLN A 79 0.46 18.34 0.41
C GLN A 79 -0.77 18.14 1.29
N ARG A 80 -1.80 17.44 0.77
CA ARG A 80 -3.04 17.13 1.46
C ARG A 80 -3.56 15.78 1.00
N ASP A 81 -3.70 14.84 1.94
CA ASP A 81 -4.20 13.50 1.66
C ASP A 81 -5.75 13.43 1.69
N LEU A 82 -6.32 12.34 1.17
CA LEU A 82 -7.75 12.07 1.13
C LEU A 82 -8.33 11.58 2.46
N THR A 83 -7.49 11.25 3.44
CA THR A 83 -7.94 10.71 4.73
C THR A 83 -7.40 11.52 5.91
N GLU A 84 -8.03 11.34 7.06
CA GLU A 84 -7.57 11.82 8.36
C GLU A 84 -7.61 10.68 9.40
N PRO A 85 -6.72 10.68 10.41
CA PRO A 85 -5.53 11.54 10.51
C PRO A 85 -4.49 11.21 9.40
N PRO A 86 -3.53 12.10 9.12
CA PRO A 86 -2.44 11.78 8.20
C PRO A 86 -1.50 10.73 8.83
N PHE A 87 -0.82 9.95 7.99
CA PHE A 87 0.24 9.08 8.46
C PHE A 87 1.51 9.89 8.64
N VAL A 88 2.07 9.84 9.84
CA VAL A 88 3.28 10.58 10.21
C VAL A 88 4.42 9.61 10.50
N LEU A 89 5.64 10.01 10.16
CA LEU A 89 6.84 9.25 10.49
C LEU A 89 7.27 9.59 11.92
N GLY A 90 7.22 8.60 12.80
CA GLY A 90 7.65 8.70 14.19
C GLY A 90 9.15 8.50 14.39
N PRO A 91 9.61 8.48 15.66
CA PRO A 91 10.98 8.14 16.01
C PRO A 91 11.41 6.77 15.45
N ASN A 92 12.71 6.58 15.23
CA ASN A 92 13.27 5.33 14.68
C ASN A 92 12.66 4.89 13.33
N SER A 93 12.14 5.85 12.55
CA SER A 93 11.51 5.60 11.25
C SER A 93 10.32 4.64 11.30
N THR A 94 9.53 4.68 12.38
CA THR A 94 8.31 3.88 12.54
C THR A 94 7.06 4.68 12.16
N ILE A 95 5.99 3.96 11.80
CA ILE A 95 4.66 4.54 11.59
C ILE A 95 3.68 3.74 12.44
N GLU A 96 2.86 4.43 13.21
CA GLU A 96 1.83 3.81 14.04
C GLU A 96 0.73 3.20 13.17
N VAL A 97 0.36 1.95 13.48
CA VAL A 97 -0.76 1.27 12.83
C VAL A 97 -2.06 1.83 13.40
N PRO A 98 -2.97 2.40 12.59
CA PRO A 98 -4.24 2.92 13.08
C PRO A 98 -5.07 1.84 13.79
N GLU A 99 -5.55 2.17 14.98
CA GLU A 99 -6.45 1.32 15.75
C GLU A 99 -7.92 1.59 15.38
N GLY A 100 -8.74 0.55 15.37
CA GLY A 100 -10.18 0.66 15.10
C GLY A 100 -10.68 -0.37 14.08
N HIS A 101 -11.90 -0.15 13.58
CA HIS A 101 -12.51 -1.06 12.62
C HIS A 101 -12.06 -0.79 11.19
N GLY A 102 -11.85 -1.86 10.41
CA GLY A 102 -11.49 -1.77 9.00
C GLY A 102 -10.11 -1.14 8.81
N ILE A 103 -10.02 -0.12 7.96
CA ILE A 103 -8.79 0.63 7.71
C ILE A 103 -8.56 1.77 8.72
N ALA A 104 -9.50 2.00 9.65
CA ALA A 104 -9.36 2.95 10.76
C ALA A 104 -8.91 4.38 10.36
N VAL A 105 -9.36 4.86 9.19
CA VAL A 105 -9.16 6.23 8.73
C VAL A 105 -10.47 6.84 8.22
N ASP A 106 -10.62 8.15 8.40
CA ASP A 106 -11.77 8.91 7.93
C ASP A 106 -11.53 9.47 6.53
N ILE A 107 -12.33 9.03 5.56
CA ILE A 107 -12.27 9.55 4.19
C ILE A 107 -12.90 10.95 4.13
N LYS A 108 -12.12 11.94 3.72
CA LYS A 108 -12.56 13.33 3.58
C LYS A 108 -13.22 13.54 2.22
N ARG A 109 -14.55 13.40 2.19
CA ARG A 109 -15.34 13.43 0.95
C ARG A 109 -15.18 14.71 0.14
N ASP A 110 -15.01 15.85 0.79
CA ASP A 110 -14.70 17.13 0.15
C ASP A 110 -13.43 17.03 -0.71
N ARG A 111 -12.36 16.42 -0.16
CA ARG A 111 -11.07 16.24 -0.86
C ARG A 111 -11.16 15.24 -2.01
N VAL A 112 -11.98 14.19 -1.86
CA VAL A 112 -12.23 13.24 -2.95
C VAL A 112 -12.93 13.91 -4.12
N LEU A 113 -13.95 14.73 -3.84
CA LEU A 113 -14.67 15.48 -4.87
C LEU A 113 -13.75 16.53 -5.55
N GLU A 114 -12.93 17.23 -4.77
CA GLU A 114 -11.91 18.15 -5.29
C GLU A 114 -10.93 17.44 -6.25
N ALA A 115 -10.37 16.29 -5.82
CA ALA A 115 -9.46 15.50 -6.65
C ALA A 115 -10.14 14.97 -7.92
N GLN A 116 -11.41 14.57 -7.84
CA GLN A 116 -12.22 14.15 -8.99
C GLN A 116 -12.42 15.32 -9.98
N SER A 117 -12.80 16.50 -9.48
CA SER A 117 -12.95 17.71 -10.31
C SER A 117 -11.63 18.08 -10.99
N TYR A 118 -10.51 18.03 -10.26
CA TYR A 118 -9.18 18.27 -10.82
C TYR A 118 -8.81 17.25 -11.91
N TRP A 119 -9.06 15.95 -11.67
CA TRP A 119 -8.83 14.90 -12.66
C TRP A 119 -9.62 15.17 -13.94
N PHE A 120 -10.91 15.45 -13.84
CA PHE A 120 -11.71 15.72 -15.04
C PHE A 120 -11.27 16.99 -15.76
N ALA A 121 -10.93 18.06 -15.04
CA ALA A 121 -10.44 19.32 -15.62
C ALA A 121 -9.13 19.13 -16.41
N ASN A 122 -8.23 18.28 -15.89
CA ASN A 122 -6.89 18.07 -16.41
C ASN A 122 -6.72 16.70 -17.10
N TYR A 123 -7.82 16.01 -17.44
CA TYR A 123 -7.78 14.63 -17.91
C TYR A 123 -6.91 14.52 -19.17
N PRO A 124 -5.73 13.87 -19.09
CA PRO A 124 -4.72 13.94 -20.14
C PRO A 124 -5.13 13.21 -21.42
N TYR A 125 -6.12 12.30 -21.31
CA TYR A 125 -6.62 11.50 -22.43
C TYR A 125 -7.91 12.09 -23.05
N ARG A 126 -8.23 13.38 -22.81
CA ARG A 126 -9.43 14.03 -23.38
C ARG A 126 -9.51 13.93 -24.90
N HIS A 127 -8.37 13.91 -25.59
CA HIS A 127 -8.32 13.86 -27.06
C HIS A 127 -8.58 12.47 -27.67
N GLU A 128 -8.49 11.40 -26.87
CA GLU A 128 -8.64 10.02 -27.35
C GLU A 128 -10.09 9.51 -27.28
N LEU A 129 -10.94 10.21 -26.52
CA LEU A 129 -12.37 9.96 -26.45
C LEU A 129 -13.08 10.93 -27.41
N GLY A 130 -13.03 10.64 -28.71
CA GLY A 130 -13.86 11.32 -29.69
C GLY A 130 -15.32 11.36 -29.21
N GLU A 131 -15.97 12.51 -29.36
CA GLU A 131 -17.31 12.87 -28.88
C GLU A 131 -18.29 11.68 -28.82
N LYS A 132 -18.32 10.97 -27.69
CA LYS A 132 -19.41 10.08 -27.31
C LYS A 132 -19.64 10.23 -25.81
N ARG A 133 -20.41 11.27 -25.47
CA ARG A 133 -21.26 11.28 -24.28
C ARG A 133 -22.70 11.19 -24.74
#